data_AF-A0A536QR90-F1
#
_entry.id   AF-A0A536QR90-F1
#
_cell.length_a   1.000
_cell.length_b   1.000
_cell.length_c   1.000
_cell.angle_alpha   90.00
_cell.angle_beta   90.00
_cell.angle_gamma   90.00
#
_symmetry.space_group_name_H-M   'P 1'
#
loop_
_entity.id
_entity.type
_entity.pdbx_description
1 polymer ?
#
loop_
_entity_poly.entity_id
_entity_poly.type
_entity_poly.pdbx_seq_one_letter_code
_entity_poly.pdbx_strand_id
1 'polypeptide(L)'
;MSESSSLRSERVGEIRSSRTPTPIAVLVMSADPERRGAWAKFFEDQDMRTIRCAGPKATTCALEIGSRCPLHENADLIFYDEDGVTPELEEQLDLAVLTTPVAYASSMRSPEGREYPATERVRPPVRRGLPPR
;
A
#
# COMPACT_ATOMS: atom_id res chain seq x y z
N MET A 1 51.28 41.26 2.40
CA MET A 1 50.41 41.23 3.60
C MET A 1 49.51 42.45 3.50
N SER A 2 48.20 42.41 3.33
CA SER A 2 47.22 41.33 3.26
C SER A 2 46.04 41.81 2.42
N GLU A 3 45.46 40.88 1.66
CA GLU A 3 44.28 41.06 0.81
C GLU A 3 43.04 41.43 1.64
N SER A 4 42.24 42.38 1.16
CA SER A 4 40.87 42.58 1.66
C SER A 4 39.90 42.04 0.62
N SER A 5 39.48 40.81 0.88
CA SER A 5 38.64 39.99 0.02
C SER A 5 37.21 40.53 -0.09
N SER A 6 36.77 40.54 -1.34
CA SER A 6 35.40 40.61 -1.81
C SER A 6 34.49 39.61 -1.09
N LEU A 7 33.34 40.07 -0.57
CA LEU A 7 32.22 39.19 -0.22
C LEU A 7 30.97 39.67 -0.95
N ARG A 8 30.88 39.25 -2.22
CA ARG A 8 29.62 39.09 -2.95
C ARG A 8 28.79 38.06 -2.20
N SER A 9 27.72 38.50 -1.54
CA SER A 9 26.72 37.61 -0.97
C SER A 9 25.80 37.15 -2.11
N GLU A 10 26.17 36.03 -2.74
CA GLU A 10 25.34 35.34 -3.72
C GLU A 10 24.12 34.75 -3.00
N ARG A 11 22.96 35.35 -3.23
CA ARG A 11 21.67 34.77 -2.84
C ARG A 11 21.42 33.55 -3.72
N VAL A 12 21.83 32.39 -3.23
CA VAL A 12 21.44 31.09 -3.80
C VAL A 12 19.93 30.98 -3.65
N GLY A 13 19.22 31.00 -4.78
CA GLY A 13 17.78 30.81 -4.82
C GLY A 13 17.42 29.48 -4.17
N GLU A 14 16.54 29.53 -3.18
CA GLU A 14 15.84 28.35 -2.68
C GLU A 14 15.16 27.66 -3.86
N ILE A 15 15.67 26.50 -4.26
CA ILE A 15 14.94 25.57 -5.10
C ILE A 15 13.83 25.00 -4.21
N ARG A 16 12.72 25.75 -4.06
CA ARG A 16 11.50 25.22 -3.47
C ARG A 16 10.98 24.15 -4.42
N SER A 17 11.34 22.90 -4.14
CA SER A 17 10.70 21.75 -4.75
C SER A 17 9.22 21.82 -4.41
N SER A 18 8.41 22.31 -5.35
CA SER A 18 6.96 22.43 -5.25
C SER A 18 6.25 21.08 -5.43
N ARG A 19 6.97 19.96 -5.27
CA ARG A 19 6.36 18.63 -5.30
C ARG A 19 5.67 18.42 -3.97
N THR A 20 4.36 18.60 -3.96
CA THR A 20 3.50 18.05 -2.91
C THR A 20 3.81 16.56 -2.82
N PRO A 21 4.17 16.02 -1.63
CA PRO A 21 4.35 14.59 -1.47
C PRO A 21 3.08 13.87 -1.93
N THR A 22 3.22 12.89 -2.82
CA THR A 22 2.09 12.03 -3.16
C THR A 22 1.71 11.24 -1.91
N PRO A 23 0.44 11.25 -1.48
CA PRO A 23 0.00 10.45 -0.34
C PRO A 23 0.27 8.96 -0.59
N ILE A 24 0.74 8.26 0.45
CA ILE A 24 0.90 6.80 0.43
C ILE A 24 -0.43 6.16 0.07
N ALA A 25 -0.43 5.27 -0.91
CA ALA A 25 -1.60 4.54 -1.35
C ALA A 25 -1.71 3.17 -0.66
N VAL A 26 -2.83 2.94 0.03
CA VAL A 26 -3.10 1.68 0.72
C VAL A 26 -4.25 0.95 0.05
N LEU A 27 -4.00 -0.26 -0.45
CA LEU A 27 -5.06 -1.17 -0.87
C LEU A 27 -5.62 -1.91 0.36
N VAL A 28 -6.93 -1.82 0.55
CA VAL A 28 -7.70 -2.58 1.52
C VAL A 28 -8.61 -3.56 0.79
N MET A 29 -8.39 -4.86 0.99
CA MET A 29 -9.23 -5.92 0.47
C MET A 29 -10.00 -6.61 1.61
N SER A 30 -11.33 -6.59 1.54
CA SER A 30 -12.21 -7.41 2.40
C SER A 30 -13.53 -7.62 1.67
N ALA A 31 -14.12 -8.81 1.79
CA ALA A 31 -15.48 -9.04 1.30
C ALA A 31 -16.53 -8.28 2.12
N ASP A 32 -16.26 -8.05 3.41
CA ASP A 32 -17.13 -7.31 4.33
C ASP A 32 -17.05 -5.80 4.02
N PRO A 33 -18.15 -5.16 3.59
CA PRO A 33 -18.18 -3.73 3.28
C PRO A 33 -17.96 -2.83 4.50
N GLU A 34 -18.39 -3.25 5.70
CA GLU A 34 -18.24 -2.48 6.93
C GLU A 34 -16.77 -2.46 7.36
N ARG A 35 -16.14 -3.63 7.42
CA ARG A 35 -14.70 -3.78 7.71
C ARG A 35 -13.85 -3.02 6.71
N ARG A 36 -14.13 -3.18 5.40
CA ARG A 36 -13.44 -2.46 4.32
C ARG A 36 -13.56 -0.95 4.46
N GLY A 37 -14.74 -0.46 4.87
CA GLY A 37 -14.97 0.96 5.14
C GLY A 37 -14.22 1.47 6.35
N ALA A 38 -14.23 0.72 7.45
CA ALA A 38 -13.55 1.08 8.69
C ALA A 38 -12.03 1.14 8.53
N TRP A 39 -11.43 0.12 7.91
CA TRP A 39 -9.98 0.10 7.66
C TRP A 39 -9.54 1.19 6.71
N ALA A 40 -10.33 1.46 5.66
CA ALA A 40 -10.03 2.60 4.79
C ALA A 40 -10.06 3.92 5.57
N LYS A 41 -11.07 4.13 6.40
CA LYS A 41 -11.12 5.32 7.26
C LYS A 41 -9.92 5.42 8.21
N PHE A 42 -9.46 4.30 8.78
CA PHE A 42 -8.29 4.27 9.64
C PHE A 42 -7.01 4.79 8.95
N PHE A 43 -6.78 4.40 7.69
CA PHE A 43 -5.64 4.90 6.91
C PHE A 43 -5.84 6.33 6.40
N GLU A 44 -7.08 6.69 6.01
CA GLU A 44 -7.43 8.06 5.61
C GLU A 44 -7.22 9.07 6.76
N ASP A 45 -7.56 8.70 7.99
CA ASP A 45 -7.32 9.51 9.20
C ASP A 45 -5.80 9.70 9.49
N GLN A 46 -4.92 9.01 8.76
CA GLN A 46 -3.44 9.13 8.80
C GLN A 46 -2.86 9.75 7.53
N ASP A 47 -3.67 10.51 6.78
CA ASP A 47 -3.30 11.20 5.53
C ASP A 47 -2.87 10.26 4.38
N MET A 48 -3.33 9.01 4.39
CA MET A 48 -3.09 8.05 3.31
C MET A 48 -4.26 8.00 2.33
N ARG A 49 -3.98 7.74 1.05
CA ARG A 49 -4.99 7.48 0.04
C ARG A 49 -5.40 6.01 0.10
N THR A 50 -6.69 5.70 0.11
CA THR A 50 -7.15 4.30 0.11
C THR A 50 -7.67 3.86 -1.25
N ILE A 51 -7.42 2.59 -1.56
CA ILE A 51 -8.01 1.84 -2.67
C ILE A 51 -8.79 0.71 -2.01
N ARG A 52 -10.04 0.50 -2.41
CA ARG A 52 -10.92 -0.51 -1.79
C ARG A 52 -11.22 -1.62 -2.79
N CYS A 53 -11.03 -2.87 -2.37
CA CYS A 53 -11.31 -4.06 -3.17
C CYS A 53 -12.19 -5.03 -2.38
N ALA A 54 -13.20 -5.62 -3.02
CA ALA A 54 -14.05 -6.62 -2.39
C ALA A 54 -13.51 -8.06 -2.55
N GLY A 55 -12.42 -8.22 -3.31
CA GLY A 55 -11.85 -9.51 -3.64
C GLY A 55 -12.64 -10.29 -4.72
N PRO A 56 -12.18 -11.51 -5.06
CA PRO A 56 -12.74 -12.32 -6.14
C PRO A 56 -14.19 -12.77 -5.91
N LYS A 57 -14.63 -12.94 -4.65
CA LYS A 57 -15.99 -13.39 -4.35
C LYS A 57 -17.09 -12.40 -4.74
N ALA A 58 -16.76 -11.11 -4.86
CA ALA A 58 -17.74 -10.04 -5.09
C ALA A 58 -17.61 -9.39 -6.47
N THR A 59 -16.50 -9.58 -7.17
CA THR A 59 -16.19 -8.95 -8.46
C THR A 59 -15.29 -9.85 -9.28
N THR A 60 -15.31 -9.73 -10.62
CA THR A 60 -14.29 -10.40 -11.45
C THR A 60 -12.90 -9.87 -11.09
N CYS A 61 -12.06 -10.73 -10.52
CA CYS A 61 -10.77 -10.32 -10.02
C CYS A 61 -9.76 -10.23 -11.17
N ALA A 62 -8.97 -9.16 -11.23
CA ALA A 62 -7.92 -9.04 -12.24
C ALA A 62 -6.91 -10.21 -12.20
N LEU A 63 -6.73 -10.83 -11.03
CA LEU A 63 -5.89 -12.03 -10.85
C LEU A 63 -6.50 -13.31 -11.43
N GLU A 64 -7.83 -13.36 -11.65
CA GLU A 64 -8.48 -14.48 -12.34
C GLU A 64 -8.25 -14.44 -13.86
N ILE A 65 -8.07 -13.23 -14.41
CA ILE A 65 -7.93 -13.00 -15.85
C ILE A 65 -6.45 -12.94 -16.28
N GLY A 66 -5.55 -12.57 -15.38
CA GLY A 66 -4.13 -12.45 -15.69
C GLY A 66 -3.24 -12.49 -14.45
N SER A 67 -1.92 -12.40 -14.64
CA SER A 67 -0.94 -12.48 -13.57
C SER A 67 -0.65 -11.15 -12.86
N ARG A 68 -1.44 -10.10 -13.18
CA ARG A 68 -1.22 -8.72 -12.75
C ARG A 68 -2.55 -8.11 -12.30
N CYS A 69 -2.51 -7.43 -11.17
CA CYS A 69 -3.65 -6.71 -10.62
C CYS A 69 -3.34 -5.21 -10.59
N PRO A 70 -4.06 -4.36 -11.35
CA PRO A 70 -3.83 -2.91 -11.34
C PRO A 70 -3.95 -2.30 -9.94
N LEU A 71 -4.78 -2.86 -9.06
CA LEU A 71 -4.90 -2.37 -7.69
C LEU A 71 -3.64 -2.62 -6.86
N HIS A 72 -2.95 -3.75 -7.07
CA HIS A 72 -1.63 -4.00 -6.47
C HIS A 72 -0.58 -3.04 -7.00
N GLU A 73 -0.58 -2.76 -8.30
CA GLU A 73 0.40 -1.89 -8.95
C GLU A 73 0.29 -0.42 -8.51
N ASN A 74 -0.91 0.01 -8.10
CA ASN A 74 -1.18 1.37 -7.65
C ASN A 74 -1.13 1.53 -6.12
N ALA A 75 -0.71 0.48 -5.39
CA ALA A 75 -0.66 0.46 -3.94
C ALA A 75 0.79 0.38 -3.43
N ASP A 76 1.11 1.26 -2.50
CA ASP A 76 2.38 1.26 -1.76
C ASP A 76 2.32 0.29 -0.57
N LEU A 77 1.11 0.06 -0.02
CA LEU A 77 0.83 -0.91 1.03
C LEU A 77 -0.42 -1.72 0.67
N ILE A 78 -0.45 -3.01 0.99
CA ILE A 78 -1.58 -3.90 0.72
C ILE A 78 -1.99 -4.63 1.99
N PHE A 79 -3.27 -4.50 2.35
CA PHE A 79 -3.90 -5.18 3.47
C PHE A 79 -5.05 -6.05 2.98
N TYR A 80 -4.92 -7.35 3.22
CA TYR A 80 -5.95 -8.35 2.94
C TYR A 80 -6.59 -8.75 4.27
N ASP A 81 -7.91 -8.78 4.29
CA ASP A 81 -8.68 -9.35 5.37
C ASP A 81 -8.50 -10.86 5.40
N GLU A 82 -7.82 -11.37 6.44
CA GLU A 82 -7.46 -12.77 6.60
C GLU A 82 -8.69 -13.69 6.56
N ASP A 83 -9.81 -13.27 7.17
CA ASP A 83 -11.05 -14.06 7.18
C ASP A 83 -11.66 -14.19 5.77
N GLY A 84 -11.33 -13.26 4.88
CA GLY A 84 -11.82 -13.20 3.50
C GLY A 84 -10.91 -13.90 2.49
N VAL A 85 -9.70 -14.28 2.88
CA VAL A 85 -8.74 -14.94 1.99
C VAL A 85 -9.12 -16.40 1.78
N THR A 86 -9.15 -16.84 0.53
CA THR A 86 -9.39 -18.25 0.18
C THR A 86 -8.13 -18.92 -0.35
N PRO A 87 -8.06 -20.27 -0.29
CA PRO A 87 -6.96 -21.02 -0.91
C PRO A 87 -6.76 -20.68 -2.39
N GLU A 88 -7.84 -20.51 -3.15
CA GLU A 88 -7.75 -20.19 -4.59
C GLU A 88 -7.12 -18.81 -4.82
N LEU A 89 -7.41 -17.83 -3.96
CA LEU A 89 -6.79 -16.51 -4.01
C LEU A 89 -5.29 -16.61 -3.65
N GLU A 90 -4.92 -17.43 -2.66
CA GLU A 90 -3.52 -17.67 -2.32
C GLU A 90 -2.74 -18.28 -3.48
N GLU A 91 -3.31 -19.28 -4.16
CA GLU A 91 -2.72 -19.89 -5.36
C GLU A 91 -2.56 -18.87 -6.49
N GLN A 92 -3.55 -18.00 -6.69
CA GLN A 92 -3.45 -16.91 -7.67
C GLN A 92 -2.33 -15.92 -7.31
N LEU A 93 -2.13 -15.62 -6.02
CA LEU A 93 -1.06 -14.74 -5.54
C LEU A 93 0.33 -15.37 -5.71
N ASP A 94 0.46 -16.70 -5.60
CA ASP A 94 1.71 -17.42 -5.89
C ASP A 94 2.11 -17.33 -7.37
N LEU A 95 1.10 -17.24 -8.25
CA LEU A 95 1.30 -17.14 -9.68
C LEU A 95 1.49 -15.70 -10.17
N ALA A 96 1.05 -14.73 -9.39
CA ALA A 96 1.10 -13.31 -9.72
C ALA A 96 2.52 -12.71 -9.57
N VAL A 97 2.76 -11.60 -10.26
CA VAL A 97 3.92 -10.75 -9.97
C VAL A 97 3.51 -9.74 -8.90
N LEU A 98 4.12 -9.85 -7.71
CA LEU A 98 3.85 -8.98 -6.58
C LEU A 98 5.08 -8.12 -6.30
N THR A 99 4.98 -6.81 -6.50
CA THR A 99 6.06 -5.86 -6.21
C THR A 99 5.99 -5.31 -4.78
N THR A 100 4.80 -5.33 -4.20
CA THR A 100 4.47 -4.82 -2.86
C THR A 100 4.10 -6.02 -1.97
N PRO A 101 4.59 -6.09 -0.71
CA PRO A 101 4.19 -7.15 0.22
C PRO A 101 2.70 -7.07 0.53
N VAL A 102 2.09 -8.23 0.79
CA VAL A 102 0.68 -8.34 1.21
C VAL A 102 0.65 -8.65 2.70
N ALA A 103 0.12 -7.72 3.49
CA ALA A 103 -0.19 -7.95 4.89
C ALA A 103 -1.57 -8.60 4.99
N TYR A 104 -1.63 -9.78 5.58
CA TYR A 104 -2.89 -10.40 5.97
C TYR A 104 -3.19 -9.93 7.38
N ALA A 105 -4.37 -9.35 7.54
CA ALA A 105 -4.75 -8.68 8.76
C ALA A 105 -6.06 -9.23 9.29
N SER A 106 -6.15 -9.31 10.61
CA SER A 106 -7.39 -9.46 11.34
C SER A 106 -7.93 -8.08 11.73
N SER A 107 -9.16 -8.06 12.20
CA SER A 107 -9.79 -6.85 12.72
C SER A 107 -9.57 -6.72 14.23
N MET A 108 -9.06 -5.56 14.66
CA MET A 108 -8.98 -5.17 16.06
C MET A 108 -9.81 -3.92 16.33
N ARG A 109 -10.17 -3.69 17.60
CA ARG A 109 -10.89 -2.50 18.04
C ARG A 109 -10.10 -1.71 19.06
N SER A 110 -10.07 -0.39 18.88
CA SER A 110 -9.49 0.53 19.86
C SER A 110 -10.40 0.65 21.10
N PRO A 111 -9.91 1.22 22.21
CA PRO A 111 -10.74 1.51 23.39
C PRO A 111 -11.96 2.38 23.08
N GLU A 112 -11.86 3.25 22.07
CA GLU A 112 -12.95 4.11 21.58
C GLU A 112 -13.91 3.38 20.63
N GLY A 113 -13.72 2.07 20.42
CA GLY A 113 -14.55 1.23 19.57
C GLY A 113 -14.26 1.35 18.07
N ARG A 114 -13.16 2.00 17.67
CA ARG A 114 -12.79 2.12 16.25
C ARG A 114 -12.10 0.86 15.76
N GLU A 115 -12.54 0.37 14.62
CA GLU A 115 -11.99 -0.83 14.00
C GLU A 115 -10.76 -0.50 13.13
N TYR A 116 -9.70 -1.30 13.25
CA TYR A 116 -8.44 -1.12 12.52
C TYR A 116 -7.78 -2.48 12.17
N PRO A 117 -6.97 -2.54 11.11
CA PRO A 117 -6.27 -3.76 10.73
C PRO A 117 -5.08 -4.05 11.65
N ALA A 118 -4.96 -5.29 12.09
CA ALA A 118 -3.78 -5.81 12.78
C ALA A 118 -3.12 -6.91 11.93
N THR A 119 -1.86 -6.71 11.56
CA THR A 119 -1.14 -7.67 10.70
C THR A 119 -0.88 -8.98 11.45
N GLU A 120 -1.39 -10.07 10.91
CA GLU A 120 -1.17 -11.44 11.40
C GLU A 120 0.05 -12.07 10.74
N ARG A 121 0.14 -11.93 9.42
CA ARG A 121 1.23 -12.48 8.60
C ARG A 121 1.48 -11.61 7.38
N VAL A 122 2.67 -11.73 6.80
CA VAL A 122 3.07 -10.98 5.61
C VAL A 122 3.55 -11.94 4.54
N ARG A 123 2.96 -11.85 3.34
CA ARG A 123 3.51 -12.45 2.12
C ARG A 123 4.53 -11.48 1.51
N PRO A 124 5.77 -11.91 1.30
CA PRO A 124 6.79 -11.07 0.69
C PRO A 124 6.47 -10.80 -0.78
N PRO A 125 7.08 -9.77 -1.39
CA PRO A 125 7.02 -9.56 -2.82
C PRO A 125 7.51 -10.79 -3.60
N VAL A 126 6.82 -11.11 -4.69
CA VAL A 126 7.17 -12.20 -5.61
C VAL A 126 7.66 -11.58 -6.92
N ARG A 127 8.99 -11.51 -7.09
CA ARG A 127 9.63 -11.08 -8.34
C ARG A 127 10.02 -12.31 -9.16
N ARG A 128 9.35 -12.57 -10.28
CA ARG A 128 9.84 -13.55 -11.24
C ARG A 128 11.03 -12.95 -12.01
N GLY A 129 12.22 -13.56 -11.88
CA GLY A 129 13.32 -13.37 -12.84
C GLY A 129 14.55 -12.54 -12.43
N LEU A 130 14.97 -12.49 -11.15
CA LEU A 130 16.39 -12.16 -10.87
C LEU A 130 17.16 -13.45 -10.58
N PRO A 131 18.23 -13.79 -11.32
CA PRO A 131 19.19 -14.79 -10.85
C PRO A 131 19.80 -14.30 -9.52
N PRO A 132 20.18 -15.22 -8.61
CA PRO A 132 20.97 -14.85 -7.44
C PRO A 132 22.23 -14.12 -7.90
N ARG A 133 22.56 -12.99 -7.27
CA ARG A 133 23.85 -12.32 -7.45
C ARG A 133 24.96 -13.14 -6.81
#